data_AF-A0A1Y2AP29-F1
#
_entry.id   AF-A0A1Y2AP29-F1
#
_cell.length_a   1.000
_cell.length_b   1.000
_cell.length_c   1.000
_cell.angle_alpha   90.00
_cell.angle_beta   90.00
_cell.angle_gamma   90.00
#
_symmetry.space_group_name_H-M   'P 1'
#
loop_
_entity.id
_entity.type
_entity.pdbx_description
1 polymer ?
#
loop_
_entity_poly.entity_id
_entity_poly.type
_entity_poly.pdbx_seq_one_letter_code
_entity_poly.pdbx_strand_id
1 'polypeptide(L)'
;MFTLEQEEYAREGIEWDYVNFGLDLQPTIELIESSKPIGILSMLDEECIMPKATDLTFTEKVQHGWEKPKNGKALHPGSDKYRPGKFGQGFIIKHYAGDVEYRTHGWLEKNKDPINEPLARLLAQSTIPAISSLFSEYSEDAAAGGVVKRVKRGAFRTVGQRHKEQLGQLMTQLSATQPHFVRCIVPNAQKRPGKVDVNLVLDQLRCNGVLEGIRIARLGYPNRHSFAEFRQRYEVLTPGVIPKGYMDGRKAAGKIAEALQLDTSLYKIGATKIFFKAGVLAELEERRDNLLTDLFRRFQSAARMHIARRRILKLVNRDQSIRTIQRNARVYIRLREWAWWSLYVKVRPLLAATKADSELARKQAELVMAKERAERDEKEKLRLEELKAGLLAEKNKVELDLSSERQLGRDKDTMLQRSKQRESELEEKISHLEKELDLLATDCTEIDAQLEALKEELSNARVDRTRLTEQVKVLEKQEADWRKREIDLMRESKDRSSVQSKLEGDRSALTHQIDQLKREVTQKEEAVKRAKERADLSVAELEKRLQLEKGKS
;
A
#
# COMPACT_ATOMS: atom_id res chain seq x y z
N MET A 1 0.40 -19.74 -14.03
CA MET A 1 1.33 -19.87 -15.19
C MET A 1 0.65 -19.36 -16.45
N PHE A 2 -0.46 -19.97 -16.87
CA PHE A 2 -1.09 -19.72 -18.16
C PHE A 2 -1.68 -18.31 -18.33
N THR A 3 -2.26 -17.73 -17.29
CA THR A 3 -2.83 -16.37 -17.36
C THR A 3 -1.74 -15.32 -17.55
N LEU A 4 -0.68 -15.37 -16.72
CA LEU A 4 0.45 -14.42 -16.80
C LEU A 4 1.18 -14.49 -18.15
N GLU A 5 1.29 -15.68 -18.74
CA GLU A 5 1.92 -15.86 -20.05
C GLU A 5 1.07 -15.25 -21.18
N GLN A 6 -0.24 -15.47 -21.15
CA GLN A 6 -1.18 -14.87 -22.11
C GLN A 6 -1.34 -13.35 -21.91
N GLU A 7 -1.30 -12.88 -20.66
CA GLU A 7 -1.26 -11.45 -20.34
C GLU A 7 -0.02 -10.76 -20.90
N GLU A 8 1.14 -11.43 -20.87
CA GLU A 8 2.33 -10.91 -21.52
C GLU A 8 2.15 -10.84 -23.04
N TYR A 9 1.58 -11.87 -23.68
CA TYR A 9 1.33 -11.85 -25.12
C TYR A 9 0.38 -10.71 -25.52
N ALA A 10 -0.66 -10.48 -24.72
CA ALA A 10 -1.57 -9.36 -24.88
C ALA A 10 -0.88 -8.01 -24.69
N ARG A 11 -0.04 -7.87 -23.65
CA ARG A 11 0.74 -6.65 -23.37
C ARG A 11 1.73 -6.33 -24.50
N GLU A 12 2.31 -7.35 -25.10
CA GLU A 12 3.26 -7.22 -26.21
C GLU A 12 2.57 -7.13 -27.58
N GLY A 13 1.23 -7.21 -27.64
CA GLY A 13 0.45 -7.09 -28.86
C GLY A 13 0.71 -8.21 -29.87
N ILE A 14 1.00 -9.42 -29.38
CA ILE A 14 1.19 -10.60 -30.23
C ILE A 14 -0.18 -11.15 -30.62
N GLU A 15 -0.33 -11.52 -31.89
CA GLU A 15 -1.50 -12.24 -32.37
C GLU A 15 -1.57 -13.62 -31.69
N TRP A 16 -2.48 -13.75 -30.73
CA TRP A 16 -2.68 -14.94 -29.92
C TRP A 16 -4.16 -15.09 -29.55
N ASP A 17 -4.73 -16.25 -29.87
CA ASP A 17 -6.09 -16.58 -29.46
C ASP A 17 -6.11 -16.97 -27.99
N TYR A 18 -6.83 -16.21 -27.17
CA TYR A 18 -6.91 -16.49 -25.74
C TYR A 18 -7.56 -17.85 -25.49
N VAL A 19 -6.82 -18.75 -24.83
CA VAL A 19 -7.31 -20.08 -24.47
C VAL A 19 -7.55 -20.14 -22.97
N ASN A 20 -8.82 -20.27 -22.58
CA ASN A 20 -9.21 -20.51 -21.20
C ASN A 20 -9.28 -22.02 -20.93
N PHE A 21 -8.44 -22.51 -20.03
CA PHE A 21 -8.40 -23.93 -19.65
C PHE A 21 -9.32 -24.28 -18.48
N GLY A 22 -10.04 -23.31 -17.89
CA GLY A 22 -11.06 -23.54 -16.86
C GLY A 22 -10.54 -24.13 -15.54
N LEU A 23 -9.21 -24.24 -15.38
CA LEU A 23 -8.55 -24.74 -14.18
C LEU A 23 -8.36 -23.60 -13.18
N ASP A 24 -9.47 -23.17 -12.56
CA ASP A 24 -9.44 -22.16 -11.51
C ASP A 24 -9.57 -22.81 -10.12
N LEU A 25 -8.54 -22.61 -9.29
CA LEU A 25 -8.51 -23.07 -7.90
C LEU A 25 -8.85 -21.95 -6.91
N GLN A 26 -8.98 -20.71 -7.39
CA GLN A 26 -9.31 -19.54 -6.60
C GLN A 26 -10.57 -19.75 -5.73
N PRO A 27 -11.65 -20.40 -6.20
CA PRO A 27 -12.82 -20.68 -5.36
C PRO A 27 -12.52 -21.55 -4.12
N THR A 28 -11.54 -22.44 -4.21
CA THR A 28 -11.14 -23.33 -3.10
C THR A 28 -10.25 -22.60 -2.12
N ILE A 29 -9.37 -21.71 -2.62
CA ILE A 29 -8.54 -20.84 -1.78
C ILE A 29 -9.42 -19.87 -1.01
N GLU A 30 -10.40 -19.26 -1.67
CA GLU A 30 -11.35 -18.32 -1.04
C GLU A 30 -12.24 -19.01 0.00
N LEU A 31 -12.65 -20.26 -0.23
CA LEU A 31 -13.34 -21.07 0.79
C LEU A 31 -12.54 -21.16 2.10
N ILE A 32 -11.21 -21.27 2.02
CA ILE A 32 -10.34 -21.46 3.19
C ILE A 32 -9.93 -20.11 3.80
N GLU A 33 -9.52 -19.16 2.95
CA GLU A 33 -8.81 -17.95 3.36
C GLU A 33 -9.61 -16.64 3.21
N SER A 34 -10.71 -16.61 2.47
CA SER A 34 -11.39 -15.34 2.18
C SER A 34 -11.90 -14.69 3.46
N SER A 35 -11.88 -13.35 3.50
CA SER A 35 -12.52 -12.59 4.57
C SER A 35 -13.96 -12.20 4.21
N LYS A 36 -14.32 -12.25 2.92
CA LYS A 36 -15.64 -11.90 2.39
C LYS A 36 -15.93 -12.73 1.12
N PRO A 37 -16.80 -13.76 1.17
CA PRO A 37 -17.44 -14.36 2.35
C PRO A 37 -16.41 -14.91 3.36
N ILE A 38 -16.81 -15.07 4.63
CA ILE A 38 -15.91 -15.52 5.71
C ILE A 38 -15.47 -16.96 5.43
N GLY A 39 -14.16 -17.17 5.26
CA GLY A 39 -13.54 -18.47 5.03
C GLY A 39 -13.36 -19.28 6.29
N ILE A 40 -13.00 -20.56 6.12
CA ILE A 40 -12.89 -21.54 7.21
C ILE A 40 -11.89 -21.09 8.29
N LEU A 41 -10.73 -20.54 7.91
CA LEU A 41 -9.73 -20.09 8.90
C LEU A 41 -10.25 -18.90 9.72
N SER A 42 -10.94 -17.95 9.09
CA SER A 42 -11.52 -16.81 9.81
C SER A 42 -12.67 -17.22 10.72
N MET A 43 -13.50 -18.19 10.31
CA MET A 43 -14.52 -18.78 11.19
C MET A 43 -13.89 -19.48 12.40
N LEU A 44 -12.75 -20.16 12.21
CA LEU A 44 -12.01 -20.82 13.29
C LEU A 44 -11.43 -19.78 14.27
N ASP A 45 -10.89 -18.69 13.76
CA ASP A 45 -10.32 -17.61 14.57
C ASP A 45 -11.39 -16.94 15.45
N GLU A 46 -12.59 -16.69 14.90
CA GLU A 46 -13.72 -16.16 15.65
C GLU A 46 -14.18 -17.11 16.78
N GLU A 47 -14.29 -18.41 16.49
CA GLU A 47 -14.69 -19.41 17.50
C GLU A 47 -13.62 -19.59 18.58
N CYS A 48 -12.34 -19.34 18.30
CA CYS A 48 -11.29 -19.42 19.31
C CYS A 48 -11.45 -18.35 20.41
N ILE A 49 -12.06 -17.21 20.09
CA ILE A 49 -12.28 -16.09 21.02
C ILE A 49 -13.54 -16.33 21.87
N MET A 50 -14.49 -17.13 21.38
CA MET A 50 -15.77 -17.38 22.05
C MET A 50 -15.61 -18.30 23.29
N PRO A 51 -16.04 -17.87 24.50
CA PRO A 51 -15.81 -18.61 25.75
C PRO A 51 -16.47 -19.99 25.86
N LYS A 52 -17.55 -20.23 25.09
CA LYS A 52 -18.32 -21.49 25.09
C LYS A 52 -18.25 -22.24 23.75
N ALA A 53 -17.39 -21.80 22.84
CA ALA A 53 -17.22 -22.48 21.56
C ALA A 53 -16.58 -23.86 21.77
N THR A 54 -17.04 -24.82 20.98
CA THR A 54 -16.50 -26.19 20.92
C THR A 54 -16.20 -26.53 19.47
N ASP A 55 -15.45 -27.59 19.21
CA ASP A 55 -15.17 -28.01 17.83
C ASP A 55 -16.47 -28.34 17.05
N LEU A 56 -17.53 -28.74 17.76
CA LEU A 56 -18.87 -28.95 17.20
C LEU A 56 -19.50 -27.62 16.74
N THR A 57 -19.49 -26.58 17.57
CA THR A 57 -20.05 -25.26 17.19
C THR A 57 -19.30 -24.67 16.00
N PHE A 58 -17.99 -24.87 15.93
CA PHE A 58 -17.19 -24.51 14.76
C PHE A 58 -17.62 -25.27 13.50
N THR A 59 -17.80 -26.60 13.61
CA THR A 59 -18.22 -27.44 12.48
C THR A 59 -19.59 -27.03 11.95
N GLU A 60 -20.54 -26.78 12.84
CA GLU A 60 -21.89 -26.30 12.51
C GLU A 60 -21.85 -24.92 11.84
N LYS A 61 -20.99 -24.02 12.32
CA LYS A 61 -20.80 -22.68 11.73
C LYS A 61 -20.23 -22.74 10.31
N VAL A 62 -19.23 -23.60 10.08
CA VAL A 62 -18.66 -23.82 8.74
C VAL A 62 -19.73 -24.42 7.81
N GLN A 63 -20.49 -25.40 8.29
CA GLN A 63 -21.56 -26.00 7.52
C GLN A 63 -22.63 -24.97 7.16
N HIS A 64 -23.11 -24.18 8.11
CA HIS A 64 -24.10 -23.13 7.85
C HIS A 64 -23.58 -22.06 6.88
N GLY A 65 -22.29 -21.73 6.93
CA GLY A 65 -21.69 -20.71 6.07
C GLY A 65 -21.47 -21.16 4.61
N TRP A 66 -21.11 -22.43 4.40
CA TRP A 66 -20.62 -22.91 3.10
C TRP A 66 -21.44 -24.04 2.47
N GLU A 67 -22.35 -24.67 3.21
CA GLU A 67 -23.27 -25.66 2.67
C GLU A 67 -24.21 -25.01 1.64
N LYS A 68 -24.39 -25.71 0.52
CA LYS A 68 -25.27 -25.25 -0.55
C LYS A 68 -26.73 -25.29 -0.08
N PRO A 69 -27.49 -24.17 -0.17
CA PRO A 69 -28.91 -24.20 0.15
C PRO A 69 -29.64 -25.14 -0.82
N LYS A 70 -30.51 -26.02 -0.29
CA LYS A 70 -31.19 -27.09 -1.06
C LYS A 70 -31.94 -26.59 -2.31
N ASN A 71 -32.40 -25.34 -2.33
CA ASN A 71 -33.15 -24.71 -3.44
C ASN A 71 -32.58 -23.35 -3.91
N GLY A 72 -31.32 -23.02 -3.59
CA GLY A 72 -30.73 -21.70 -3.87
C GLY A 72 -29.53 -21.74 -4.83
N LYS A 73 -29.26 -20.62 -5.52
CA LYS A 73 -27.94 -20.42 -6.15
C LYS A 73 -26.88 -20.38 -5.04
N ALA A 74 -25.73 -21.01 -5.29
CA ALA A 74 -24.60 -20.95 -4.37
C ALA A 74 -24.21 -19.48 -4.12
N LEU A 75 -24.02 -19.11 -2.85
CA LEU A 75 -23.62 -17.75 -2.46
C LEU A 75 -22.24 -17.39 -3.03
N HIS A 76 -21.38 -18.41 -3.18
CA HIS A 76 -20.02 -18.28 -3.69
C HIS A 76 -19.63 -19.55 -4.47
N PRO A 77 -18.79 -19.48 -5.52
CA PRO A 77 -18.30 -20.67 -6.23
C PRO A 77 -17.57 -21.68 -5.33
N GLY A 78 -17.04 -21.22 -4.20
CA GLY A 78 -16.43 -22.08 -3.16
C GLY A 78 -17.42 -23.06 -2.49
N SER A 79 -18.72 -22.75 -2.44
CA SER A 79 -19.73 -23.66 -1.88
C SER A 79 -19.86 -24.97 -2.67
N ASP A 80 -19.59 -24.96 -3.98
CA ASP A 80 -19.58 -26.19 -4.79
C ASP A 80 -18.36 -27.08 -4.49
N LYS A 81 -17.37 -26.56 -3.74
CA LYS A 81 -16.17 -27.29 -3.30
C LYS A 81 -16.31 -27.85 -1.88
N TYR A 82 -17.36 -27.48 -1.16
CA TYR A 82 -17.61 -27.90 0.22
C TYR A 82 -18.67 -28.99 0.28
N ARG A 83 -18.47 -30.00 1.14
CA ARG A 83 -19.47 -31.02 1.49
C ARG A 83 -19.44 -31.31 3.00
N PRO A 84 -20.60 -31.49 3.66
CA PRO A 84 -20.63 -31.88 5.07
C PRO A 84 -20.08 -33.30 5.27
N GLY A 85 -19.45 -33.55 6.41
CA GLY A 85 -18.97 -34.88 6.80
C GLY A 85 -20.11 -35.83 7.13
N LYS A 86 -19.94 -37.13 6.89
CA LYS A 86 -21.02 -38.13 7.09
C LYS A 86 -21.46 -38.29 8.55
N PHE A 87 -20.57 -38.03 9.50
CA PHE A 87 -20.80 -38.25 10.94
C PHE A 87 -20.93 -36.94 11.74
N GLY A 88 -21.13 -35.79 11.07
CA GLY A 88 -21.31 -34.49 11.75
C GLY A 88 -20.07 -33.93 12.47
N GLN A 89 -18.95 -34.63 12.48
CA GLN A 89 -17.67 -34.19 13.08
C GLN A 89 -16.61 -33.96 12.01
N GLY A 90 -16.87 -33.01 11.11
CA GLY A 90 -15.96 -32.67 10.03
C GLY A 90 -16.64 -32.21 8.76
N PHE A 91 -15.82 -31.97 7.75
CA PHE A 91 -16.26 -31.58 6.42
C PHE A 91 -15.29 -32.06 5.35
N ILE A 92 -15.72 -32.05 4.10
CA ILE A 92 -14.94 -32.46 2.95
C ILE A 92 -14.71 -31.23 2.06
N ILE A 93 -13.45 -30.96 1.71
CA ILE A 93 -13.08 -29.95 0.73
C ILE A 93 -12.57 -30.65 -0.53
N LYS A 94 -13.06 -30.20 -1.69
CA LYS A 94 -12.54 -30.61 -3.00
C LYS A 94 -11.30 -29.79 -3.34
N HIS A 95 -10.12 -30.37 -3.13
CA HIS A 95 -8.84 -29.80 -3.57
C HIS A 95 -8.53 -30.16 -5.02
N TYR A 96 -7.46 -29.58 -5.58
CA TYR A 96 -7.02 -29.85 -6.95
C TYR A 96 -6.66 -31.34 -7.18
N ALA A 97 -6.14 -32.01 -6.15
CA ALA A 97 -5.71 -33.42 -6.20
C ALA A 97 -6.82 -34.42 -5.82
N GLY A 98 -7.95 -33.95 -5.29
CA GLY A 98 -9.04 -34.81 -4.83
C GLY A 98 -9.78 -34.26 -3.63
N ASP A 99 -10.75 -35.04 -3.15
CA ASP A 99 -11.55 -34.71 -1.98
C ASP A 99 -10.80 -35.09 -0.70
N VAL A 100 -10.72 -34.16 0.25
CA VAL A 100 -10.07 -34.37 1.56
C VAL A 100 -11.10 -34.21 2.66
N GLU A 101 -11.24 -35.24 3.48
CA GLU A 101 -12.07 -35.22 4.68
C GLU A 101 -11.27 -34.67 5.87
N TYR A 102 -11.73 -33.56 6.43
CA TYR A 102 -11.18 -32.91 7.61
C TYR A 102 -12.02 -33.25 8.85
N ARG A 103 -11.35 -33.76 9.89
CA ARG A 103 -11.94 -33.93 11.22
C ARG A 103 -11.59 -32.73 12.08
N THR A 104 -12.61 -32.06 12.62
CA THR A 104 -12.50 -30.78 13.35
C THR A 104 -12.13 -30.94 14.83
N HIS A 105 -12.08 -32.17 15.35
CA HIS A 105 -11.73 -32.43 16.74
C HIS A 105 -10.32 -31.89 17.12
N GLY A 106 -10.26 -31.13 18.20
CA GLY A 106 -9.06 -30.47 18.73
C GLY A 106 -8.59 -29.27 17.91
N TRP A 107 -9.37 -28.75 16.96
CA TRP A 107 -8.94 -27.61 16.11
C TRP A 107 -8.87 -26.31 16.89
N LEU A 108 -9.84 -26.05 17.78
CA LEU A 108 -9.81 -24.84 18.59
C LEU A 108 -8.55 -24.83 19.47
N GLU A 109 -8.25 -25.92 20.18
CA GLU A 109 -7.05 -26.02 21.01
C GLU A 109 -5.77 -25.82 20.21
N LYS A 110 -5.64 -26.50 19.05
CA LYS A 110 -4.47 -26.35 18.16
C LYS A 110 -4.30 -24.94 17.61
N ASN A 111 -5.39 -24.23 17.32
CA ASN A 111 -5.33 -22.87 16.76
C ASN A 111 -5.08 -21.81 17.84
N LYS A 112 -5.50 -22.08 19.09
CA LYS A 112 -5.17 -21.26 20.26
C LYS A 112 -3.70 -21.41 20.68
N ASP A 113 -3.13 -22.60 20.48
CA ASP A 113 -1.76 -22.97 20.88
C ASP A 113 -1.42 -22.52 22.32
N PRO A 114 -2.20 -22.99 23.33
CA PRO A 114 -2.10 -22.47 24.68
C PRO A 114 -0.80 -22.89 25.34
N ILE A 115 0.16 -21.97 25.41
CA ILE A 115 1.37 -22.12 26.23
C ILE A 115 1.08 -21.63 27.64
N ASN A 116 1.49 -22.40 28.65
CA ASN A 116 1.45 -21.99 30.05
C ASN A 116 2.39 -20.78 30.25
N GLU A 117 1.83 -19.58 30.30
CA GLU A 117 2.59 -18.33 30.33
C GLU A 117 3.55 -18.23 31.54
N PRO A 118 3.15 -18.57 32.78
CA PRO A 118 4.09 -18.68 33.90
C PRO A 118 5.30 -19.58 33.63
N LEU A 119 5.10 -20.74 33.00
CA LEU A 119 6.18 -21.66 32.67
C LEU A 119 7.10 -21.07 31.60
N ALA A 120 6.54 -20.44 30.57
CA ALA A 120 7.32 -19.78 29.52
C ALA A 120 8.16 -18.63 30.07
N ARG A 121 7.63 -17.83 31.01
CA ARG A 121 8.39 -16.78 31.70
C ARG A 121 9.52 -17.34 32.57
N LEU A 122 9.27 -18.43 33.28
CA LEU A 122 10.32 -19.11 34.07
C LEU A 122 11.46 -19.60 33.16
N LEU A 123 11.13 -20.18 32.00
CA LEU A 123 12.11 -20.63 31.02
C LEU A 123 12.88 -19.46 30.39
N ALA A 124 12.23 -18.32 30.16
CA ALA A 124 12.88 -17.09 29.69
C ALA A 124 13.92 -16.55 30.69
N GLN A 125 13.70 -16.76 31.99
CA GLN A 125 14.61 -16.39 33.09
C GLN A 125 15.59 -17.51 33.46
N SER A 126 15.68 -18.58 32.66
CA SER A 126 16.59 -19.68 32.92
C SER A 126 18.04 -19.20 33.02
N THR A 127 18.77 -19.75 34.00
CA THR A 127 20.22 -19.53 34.14
C THR A 127 21.03 -20.14 33.00
N ILE A 128 20.43 -21.02 32.19
CA ILE A 128 21.05 -21.63 31.02
C ILE A 128 20.78 -20.73 29.80
N PRO A 129 21.80 -20.07 29.22
CA PRO A 129 21.61 -19.10 28.12
C PRO A 129 20.92 -19.68 26.89
N ALA A 130 21.16 -20.96 26.58
CA ALA A 130 20.51 -21.64 25.46
C ALA A 130 18.99 -21.73 25.67
N ILE A 131 18.53 -22.03 26.89
CA ILE A 131 17.10 -22.15 27.21
C ILE A 131 16.45 -20.76 27.24
N SER A 132 17.07 -19.79 27.91
CA SER A 132 16.53 -18.42 27.98
C SER A 132 16.42 -17.77 26.60
N SER A 133 17.36 -18.05 25.69
CA SER A 133 17.30 -17.54 24.31
C SER A 133 16.06 -18.01 23.52
N LEU A 134 15.64 -19.26 23.71
CA LEU A 134 14.47 -19.84 23.03
C LEU A 134 13.15 -19.21 23.48
N PHE A 135 13.09 -18.72 24.72
CA PHE A 135 11.90 -18.11 25.31
C PHE A 135 12.03 -16.59 25.49
N SER A 136 13.00 -15.96 24.80
CA SER A 136 13.28 -14.53 24.91
C SER A 136 12.05 -13.63 24.64
N GLU A 137 11.12 -14.08 23.80
CA GLU A 137 9.83 -13.40 23.53
C GLU A 137 8.94 -13.24 24.78
N TYR A 138 9.11 -14.13 25.78
CA TYR A 138 8.38 -14.14 27.06
C TYR A 138 9.13 -13.45 28.20
N SER A 139 10.32 -12.88 27.94
CA SER A 139 11.05 -12.08 28.94
C SER A 139 10.40 -10.71 29.14
N GLU A 140 10.31 -10.26 30.40
CA GLU A 140 9.76 -8.94 30.73
C GLU A 140 10.68 -7.79 30.28
N ASP A 141 12.00 -8.04 30.21
CA ASP A 141 13.04 -7.08 29.79
C ASP A 141 13.08 -6.79 28.28
N ALA A 142 12.39 -7.60 27.47
CA ALA A 142 12.24 -7.35 26.03
C ALA A 142 11.39 -6.09 25.73
N ALA A 143 10.92 -5.37 26.76
CA ALA A 143 10.27 -4.07 26.63
C ALA A 143 11.25 -2.90 26.37
N ALA A 144 12.54 -3.06 26.71
CA ALA A 144 13.49 -1.94 26.78
C ALA A 144 14.39 -1.79 25.54
N GLY A 145 14.48 -2.81 24.67
CA GLY A 145 15.29 -2.78 23.45
C GLY A 145 14.47 -2.46 22.21
N GLY A 146 14.59 -1.24 21.67
CA GLY A 146 13.90 -0.81 20.47
C GLY A 146 14.17 -1.69 19.23
N VAL A 147 13.22 -1.62 18.29
CA VAL A 147 13.19 -2.14 16.90
C VAL A 147 12.34 -3.41 16.65
N VAL A 148 12.05 -4.27 17.62
CA VAL A 148 11.03 -5.33 17.41
C VAL A 148 9.65 -4.78 17.77
N LYS A 149 8.82 -4.49 16.75
CA LYS A 149 7.42 -4.08 16.94
C LYS A 149 6.67 -5.17 17.73
N ARG A 150 6.60 -5.01 19.05
CA ARG A 150 5.67 -5.74 19.92
C ARG A 150 4.26 -5.44 19.41
N VAL A 151 3.58 -6.46 18.87
CA VAL A 151 2.12 -6.43 18.73
C VAL A 151 1.58 -6.25 20.16
N LYS A 152 0.80 -5.20 20.40
CA LYS A 152 0.23 -4.88 21.72
C LYS A 152 -0.40 -6.14 22.33
N ARG A 153 -0.11 -6.35 23.62
CA ARG A 153 -0.44 -7.47 24.52
C ARG A 153 -1.95 -7.70 24.74
N GLY A 154 -2.76 -7.68 23.68
CA GLY A 154 -4.23 -7.78 23.75
C GLY A 154 -4.93 -8.20 22.46
N ALA A 155 -4.21 -8.43 21.35
CA ALA A 155 -4.80 -9.10 20.19
C ALA A 155 -4.55 -10.61 20.33
N PHE A 156 -5.59 -11.37 20.68
CA PHE A 156 -5.56 -12.83 20.63
C PHE A 156 -5.26 -13.26 19.20
N ARG A 157 -3.99 -13.58 18.91
CA ARG A 157 -3.54 -13.92 17.56
C ARG A 157 -3.41 -15.43 17.47
N THR A 158 -4.25 -16.04 16.66
CA THR A 158 -4.26 -17.47 16.44
C THR A 158 -3.11 -17.93 15.54
N VAL A 159 -2.82 -19.23 15.58
CA VAL A 159 -1.85 -19.86 14.68
C VAL A 159 -2.26 -19.67 13.21
N GLY A 160 -3.56 -19.80 12.90
CA GLY A 160 -4.12 -19.58 11.57
C GLY A 160 -3.82 -18.17 11.03
N GLN A 161 -4.05 -17.14 11.83
CA GLN A 161 -3.75 -15.75 11.45
C GLN A 161 -2.23 -15.52 11.29
N ARG A 162 -1.40 -16.09 12.18
CA ARG A 162 0.07 -16.02 12.05
C ARG A 162 0.55 -16.64 10.73
N HIS A 163 0.07 -17.83 10.42
CA HIS A 163 0.44 -18.54 9.20
C HIS A 163 -0.02 -17.79 7.94
N LYS A 164 -1.25 -17.26 7.94
CA LYS A 164 -1.80 -16.48 6.82
C LYS A 164 -0.96 -15.24 6.51
N GLU A 165 -0.52 -14.49 7.53
CA GLU A 165 0.35 -13.32 7.33
C GLU A 165 1.72 -13.70 6.77
N GLN A 166 2.34 -14.76 7.29
CA GLN A 166 3.63 -15.26 6.78
C GLN A 166 3.51 -15.76 5.34
N LEU A 167 2.43 -16.49 5.02
CA LEU A 167 2.14 -16.96 3.67
C LEU A 167 1.92 -15.79 2.71
N GLY A 168 1.20 -14.74 3.12
CA GLY A 168 1.02 -13.53 2.31
C GLY A 168 2.33 -12.82 1.99
N GLN A 169 3.25 -12.73 2.97
CA GLN A 169 4.60 -12.18 2.75
C GLN A 169 5.40 -13.04 1.75
N LEU A 170 5.37 -14.37 1.91
CA LEU A 170 6.02 -15.30 1.00
C LEU A 170 5.45 -15.20 -0.42
N MET A 171 4.13 -15.14 -0.58
CA MET A 171 3.50 -15.00 -1.88
C MET A 171 3.87 -13.69 -2.57
N THR A 172 4.01 -12.60 -1.81
CA THR A 172 4.47 -11.31 -2.33
C THR A 172 5.91 -11.41 -2.84
N GLN A 173 6.81 -12.06 -2.08
CA GLN A 173 8.19 -12.29 -2.48
C GLN A 173 8.29 -13.17 -3.72
N LEU A 174 7.55 -14.29 -3.77
CA LEU A 174 7.56 -15.20 -4.91
C LEU A 174 7.04 -14.52 -6.18
N SER A 175 5.99 -13.71 -6.07
CA SER A 175 5.40 -12.98 -7.20
C SER A 175 6.32 -11.90 -7.77
N ALA A 176 7.27 -11.40 -6.98
CA ALA A 176 8.29 -10.45 -7.43
C ALA A 176 9.47 -11.11 -8.16
N THR A 177 9.53 -12.44 -8.20
CA THR A 177 10.61 -13.21 -8.83
C THR A 177 10.17 -13.90 -10.12
N GLN A 178 11.13 -14.42 -10.90
CA GLN A 178 10.85 -15.28 -12.04
C GLN A 178 10.81 -16.76 -11.58
N PRO A 179 9.63 -17.41 -11.60
CA PRO A 179 9.52 -18.78 -11.11
C PRO A 179 9.98 -19.81 -12.15
N HIS A 180 10.75 -20.80 -11.68
CA HIS A 180 11.08 -22.01 -12.43
C HIS A 180 10.44 -23.21 -11.74
N PHE A 181 9.66 -24.01 -12.47
CA PHE A 181 8.86 -25.08 -11.88
C PHE A 181 9.50 -26.45 -12.10
N VAL A 182 9.62 -27.23 -11.02
CA VAL A 182 9.92 -28.66 -11.06
C VAL A 182 8.71 -29.41 -10.50
N ARG A 183 8.07 -30.24 -11.32
CA ARG A 183 6.91 -31.05 -10.91
C ARG A 183 7.34 -32.47 -10.61
N CYS A 184 7.39 -32.81 -9.33
CA CYS A 184 7.70 -34.17 -8.87
C CYS A 184 6.45 -35.05 -8.98
N ILE A 185 6.60 -36.24 -9.57
CA ILE A 185 5.52 -37.23 -9.71
C ILE A 185 5.85 -38.45 -8.86
N VAL A 186 4.91 -38.87 -8.02
CA VAL A 186 5.04 -40.07 -7.19
C VAL A 186 4.80 -41.30 -8.08
N PRO A 187 5.78 -42.21 -8.24
CA PRO A 187 5.65 -43.32 -9.16
C PRO A 187 4.81 -44.47 -8.59
N ASN A 188 4.80 -44.68 -7.27
CA ASN A 188 3.98 -45.69 -6.60
C ASN A 188 3.82 -45.38 -5.11
N ALA A 189 2.71 -45.81 -4.51
CA ALA A 189 2.43 -45.63 -3.08
C ALA A 189 3.33 -46.47 -2.15
N GLN A 190 3.94 -47.55 -2.68
CA GLN A 190 4.78 -48.49 -1.93
C GLN A 190 6.22 -47.99 -1.74
N LYS A 191 6.56 -46.81 -2.27
CA LYS A 191 7.92 -46.22 -2.24
C LYS A 191 9.01 -47.15 -2.80
N ARG A 192 8.67 -48.01 -3.76
CA ARG A 192 9.62 -48.95 -4.40
C ARG A 192 10.30 -48.31 -5.62
N PRO A 193 11.63 -48.36 -5.75
CA PRO A 193 12.30 -47.91 -6.96
C PRO A 193 11.91 -48.80 -8.16
N GLY A 194 11.90 -48.24 -9.37
CA GLY A 194 11.63 -48.96 -10.62
C GLY A 194 10.18 -49.43 -10.85
N LYS A 195 9.29 -49.28 -9.87
CA LYS A 195 7.87 -49.60 -9.99
C LYS A 195 7.06 -48.34 -10.32
N VAL A 196 6.22 -48.40 -11.34
CA VAL A 196 5.31 -47.31 -11.72
C VAL A 196 3.88 -47.81 -11.71
N ASP A 197 3.01 -47.11 -10.99
CA ASP A 197 1.57 -47.28 -11.03
C ASP A 197 0.96 -46.27 -12.01
N VAL A 198 0.44 -46.79 -13.12
CA VAL A 198 -0.03 -45.99 -14.25
C VAL A 198 -1.21 -45.10 -13.86
N ASN A 199 -2.17 -45.61 -13.10
CA ASN A 199 -3.37 -44.84 -12.75
C ASN A 199 -3.02 -43.70 -11.79
N LEU A 200 -2.18 -43.99 -10.79
CA LEU A 200 -1.69 -42.99 -9.85
C LEU A 200 -0.93 -41.86 -10.56
N VAL A 201 -0.08 -42.20 -11.54
CA VAL A 201 0.65 -41.19 -12.33
C VAL A 201 -0.29 -40.42 -13.24
N LEU A 202 -1.24 -41.09 -13.89
CA LEU A 202 -2.21 -40.44 -14.79
C LEU A 202 -3.07 -39.40 -14.05
N ASP A 203 -3.55 -39.75 -12.85
CA ASP A 203 -4.34 -38.84 -12.03
C ASP A 203 -3.52 -37.62 -11.59
N GLN A 204 -2.26 -37.82 -11.19
CA GLN A 204 -1.33 -36.72 -10.89
C GLN A 204 -1.11 -35.80 -12.10
N LEU A 205 -0.92 -36.35 -13.30
CA LEU A 205 -0.70 -35.55 -14.51
C LEU A 205 -1.93 -34.69 -14.86
N ARG A 206 -3.13 -35.22 -14.65
CA ARG A 206 -4.41 -34.51 -14.84
C ARG A 206 -4.60 -33.42 -13.78
N CYS A 207 -4.51 -33.77 -12.49
CA CYS A 207 -4.73 -32.84 -11.39
C CYS A 207 -3.70 -31.70 -11.33
N ASN A 208 -2.44 -31.99 -11.66
CA ASN A 208 -1.39 -30.96 -11.72
C ASN A 208 -1.47 -30.07 -12.97
N GLY A 209 -2.42 -30.32 -13.89
CA GLY A 209 -2.55 -29.60 -15.15
C GLY A 209 -1.33 -29.72 -16.05
N VAL A 210 -0.63 -30.88 -16.00
CA VAL A 210 0.60 -31.09 -16.80
C VAL A 210 0.26 -31.18 -18.28
N LEU A 211 -0.83 -31.85 -18.63
CA LEU A 211 -1.28 -32.00 -20.02
C LEU A 211 -1.62 -30.63 -20.64
N GLU A 212 -2.37 -29.81 -19.91
CA GLU A 212 -2.71 -28.43 -20.29
C GLU A 212 -1.44 -27.59 -20.39
N GLY A 213 -0.51 -27.73 -19.44
CA GLY A 213 0.75 -27.02 -19.46
C GLY A 213 1.63 -27.36 -20.66
N ILE A 214 1.70 -28.64 -21.04
CA ILE A 214 2.41 -29.06 -22.25
C ILE A 214 1.70 -28.52 -23.50
N ARG A 215 0.37 -28.55 -23.55
CA ARG A 215 -0.42 -28.04 -24.69
C ARG A 215 -0.13 -26.56 -24.92
N ILE A 216 -0.08 -25.77 -23.85
CA ILE A 216 0.21 -24.33 -23.89
C ILE A 216 1.67 -24.09 -24.26
N ALA A 217 2.62 -24.79 -23.65
CA ALA A 217 4.03 -24.64 -24.00
C ALA A 217 4.34 -25.00 -25.46
N ARG A 218 3.56 -25.91 -26.06
CA ARG A 218 3.67 -26.28 -27.48
C ARG A 218 3.03 -25.27 -28.43
N LEU A 219 1.89 -24.71 -28.06
CA LEU A 219 1.17 -23.73 -28.87
C LEU A 219 1.80 -22.33 -28.75
N GLY A 220 2.19 -21.97 -27.54
CA GLY A 220 2.78 -20.68 -27.18
C GLY A 220 4.25 -20.55 -27.53
N TYR A 221 4.82 -19.46 -27.05
CA TYR A 221 6.18 -19.02 -27.30
C TYR A 221 6.90 -18.83 -25.95
N PRO A 222 7.38 -19.92 -25.33
CA PRO A 222 7.90 -19.89 -23.95
C PRO A 222 9.23 -19.12 -23.84
N ASN A 223 9.99 -19.01 -24.93
CA ASN A 223 11.28 -18.33 -24.94
C ASN A 223 11.12 -16.92 -25.51
N ARG A 224 11.75 -15.93 -24.88
CA ARG A 224 11.67 -14.53 -25.30
C ARG A 224 12.99 -13.79 -25.06
N HIS A 225 13.35 -12.91 -25.98
CA HIS A 225 14.49 -12.01 -25.84
C HIS A 225 14.06 -10.57 -26.14
N SER A 226 14.67 -9.61 -25.45
CA SER A 226 14.56 -8.21 -25.86
C SER A 226 15.21 -8.02 -27.23
N PHE A 227 14.77 -7.03 -28.01
CA PHE A 227 15.38 -6.78 -29.32
C PHE A 227 16.88 -6.46 -29.23
N ALA A 228 17.30 -5.76 -28.16
CA ALA A 228 18.70 -5.45 -27.93
C ALA A 228 19.53 -6.73 -27.71
N GLU A 229 19.04 -7.62 -26.85
CA GLU A 229 19.72 -8.89 -26.57
C GLU A 229 19.74 -9.80 -27.80
N PHE A 230 18.61 -9.94 -28.50
CA PHE A 230 18.52 -10.75 -29.71
C PHE A 230 19.50 -10.27 -30.79
N ARG A 231 19.55 -8.95 -31.02
CA ARG A 231 20.51 -8.35 -31.95
C ARG A 231 21.95 -8.63 -31.51
N GLN A 232 22.29 -8.33 -30.25
CA GLN A 232 23.66 -8.51 -29.75
C GLN A 232 24.15 -9.95 -29.89
N ARG A 233 23.27 -10.94 -29.66
CA ARG A 233 23.63 -12.36 -29.76
C ARG A 233 23.76 -12.84 -31.19
N TYR A 234 22.79 -12.53 -32.06
CA TYR A 234 22.65 -13.20 -33.36
C TYR A 234 23.02 -12.36 -34.57
N GLU A 235 23.36 -11.07 -34.41
CA GLU A 235 23.87 -10.24 -35.52
C GLU A 235 25.16 -10.81 -36.14
N VAL A 236 25.96 -11.54 -35.35
CA VAL A 236 27.16 -12.24 -35.83
C VAL A 236 26.84 -13.31 -36.89
N LEU A 237 25.65 -13.90 -36.84
CA LEU A 237 25.20 -14.91 -37.81
C LEU A 237 24.79 -14.30 -39.15
N THR A 238 24.46 -13.01 -39.17
CA THR A 238 23.89 -12.31 -40.33
C THR A 238 24.72 -11.07 -40.70
N PRO A 239 26.01 -11.24 -41.06
CA PRO A 239 26.89 -10.12 -41.37
C PRO A 239 26.38 -9.33 -42.58
N GLY A 240 26.27 -8.01 -42.43
CA GLY A 240 25.87 -7.10 -43.52
C GLY A 240 24.37 -6.91 -43.69
N VAL A 241 23.52 -7.61 -42.94
CA VAL A 241 22.06 -7.45 -42.99
C VAL A 241 21.60 -6.16 -42.32
N ILE A 242 22.27 -5.78 -41.23
CA ILE A 242 22.00 -4.54 -40.51
C ILE A 242 22.98 -3.45 -41.00
N PRO A 243 22.49 -2.32 -41.54
CA PRO A 243 23.35 -1.22 -41.95
C PRO A 243 24.03 -0.57 -40.73
N LYS A 244 25.23 -0.03 -40.95
CA LYS A 244 25.97 0.71 -39.92
C LYS A 244 25.22 2.01 -39.58
N GLY A 245 24.67 2.09 -38.37
CA GLY A 245 23.89 3.23 -37.90
C GLY A 245 22.82 2.83 -36.89
N TYR A 246 22.00 3.80 -36.49
CA TYR A 246 20.82 3.54 -35.67
C TYR A 246 19.72 2.90 -36.52
N MET A 247 19.12 1.83 -35.99
CA MET A 247 17.95 1.21 -36.58
C MET A 247 17.04 0.73 -35.45
N ASP A 248 15.74 0.88 -35.64
CA ASP A 248 14.73 0.41 -34.70
C ASP A 248 14.92 -1.08 -34.38
N GLY A 249 14.87 -1.43 -33.09
CA GLY A 249 15.12 -2.78 -32.59
C GLY A 249 14.14 -3.80 -33.14
N ARG A 250 12.87 -3.42 -33.33
CA ARG A 250 11.84 -4.29 -33.91
C ARG A 250 12.15 -4.65 -35.35
N LYS A 251 12.50 -3.64 -36.17
CA LYS A 251 12.92 -3.84 -37.57
C LYS A 251 14.24 -4.61 -37.67
N ALA A 252 15.18 -4.39 -36.75
CA ALA A 252 16.42 -5.14 -36.67
C ALA A 252 16.18 -6.62 -36.40
N ALA A 253 15.37 -6.93 -35.38
CA ALA A 253 15.02 -8.31 -35.05
C ALA A 253 14.30 -9.01 -36.21
N GLY A 254 13.38 -8.32 -36.89
CA GLY A 254 12.71 -8.84 -38.09
C GLY A 254 13.68 -9.18 -39.22
N LYS A 255 14.57 -8.24 -39.59
CA LYS A 255 15.59 -8.48 -40.63
C LYS A 255 16.55 -9.61 -40.29
N ILE A 256 16.97 -9.70 -39.02
CA ILE A 256 17.82 -10.82 -38.57
C ILE A 256 17.05 -12.14 -38.72
N ALA A 257 15.80 -12.22 -38.27
CA ALA A 257 14.99 -13.43 -38.36
C ALA A 257 14.76 -13.86 -39.82
N GLU A 258 14.47 -12.92 -40.72
CA GLU A 258 14.33 -13.16 -42.16
C GLU A 258 15.64 -13.65 -42.78
N ALA A 259 16.78 -13.03 -42.46
CA ALA A 259 18.08 -13.44 -42.96
C ALA A 259 18.53 -14.81 -42.42
N LEU A 260 18.09 -15.18 -41.22
CA LEU A 260 18.27 -16.52 -40.65
C LEU A 260 17.32 -17.57 -41.24
N GLN A 261 16.38 -17.15 -42.11
CA GLN A 261 15.36 -18.00 -42.72
C GLN A 261 14.50 -18.73 -41.69
N LEU A 262 14.18 -18.06 -40.58
CA LEU A 262 13.27 -18.60 -39.58
C LEU A 262 11.84 -18.60 -40.12
N ASP A 263 11.14 -19.72 -39.96
CA ASP A 263 9.72 -19.79 -40.28
C ASP A 263 8.91 -18.85 -39.36
N THR A 264 8.01 -18.07 -39.96
CA THR A 264 7.14 -17.11 -39.25
C THR A 264 6.18 -17.78 -38.28
N SER A 265 5.98 -19.10 -38.37
CA SER A 265 5.22 -19.87 -37.38
C SER A 265 6.00 -20.10 -36.06
N LEU A 266 7.33 -20.09 -36.12
CA LEU A 266 8.24 -20.45 -35.04
C LEU A 266 8.59 -19.26 -34.14
N TYR A 267 8.36 -18.04 -34.60
CA TYR A 267 8.59 -16.82 -33.83
C TYR A 267 7.46 -15.81 -33.98
N LYS A 268 7.32 -14.90 -33.02
CA LYS A 268 6.44 -13.74 -33.09
C LYS A 268 7.16 -12.50 -32.59
N ILE A 269 6.90 -11.36 -33.22
CA ILE A 269 7.53 -10.08 -32.87
C ILE A 269 6.51 -9.24 -32.11
N GLY A 270 6.73 -9.08 -30.80
CA GLY A 270 5.95 -8.20 -29.94
C GLY A 270 6.32 -6.73 -30.10
N ALA A 271 5.96 -5.94 -29.08
CA ALA A 271 6.24 -4.51 -29.01
C ALA A 271 7.68 -4.21 -28.58
N THR A 272 8.23 -4.98 -27.63
CA THR A 272 9.58 -4.79 -27.07
C THR A 272 10.47 -6.03 -27.18
N LYS A 273 9.86 -7.20 -27.41
CA LYS A 273 10.54 -8.51 -27.39
C LYS A 273 10.18 -9.33 -28.63
N ILE A 274 11.06 -10.25 -28.96
CA ILE A 274 10.81 -11.34 -29.91
C ILE A 274 10.62 -12.65 -29.14
N PHE A 275 9.64 -13.43 -29.57
CA PHE A 275 9.14 -14.64 -28.92
C PHE A 275 9.39 -15.84 -29.81
N PHE A 276 9.81 -16.97 -29.23
CA PHE A 276 10.19 -18.18 -29.94
C PHE A 276 9.52 -19.42 -29.35
N LYS A 277 9.19 -20.37 -30.23
CA LYS A 277 8.84 -21.72 -29.82
C LYS A 277 10.03 -22.44 -29.20
N ALA A 278 9.74 -23.50 -28.44
CA ALA A 278 10.77 -24.36 -27.89
C ALA A 278 11.66 -24.94 -29.01
N GLY A 279 12.97 -25.03 -28.76
CA GLY A 279 13.96 -25.58 -29.70
C GLY A 279 14.64 -24.55 -30.62
N VAL A 280 13.93 -23.51 -31.07
CA VAL A 280 14.46 -22.53 -32.04
C VAL A 280 15.74 -21.84 -31.53
N LEU A 281 15.72 -21.36 -30.28
CA LEU A 281 16.89 -20.70 -29.70
C LEU A 281 18.07 -21.66 -29.52
N ALA A 282 17.82 -22.92 -29.21
CA ALA A 282 18.90 -23.90 -29.06
C ALA A 282 19.63 -24.11 -30.38
N GLU A 283 18.89 -24.19 -31.49
CA GLU A 283 19.45 -24.28 -32.83
C GLU A 283 20.24 -23.01 -33.21
N LEU A 284 19.72 -21.82 -32.88
CA LEU A 284 20.43 -20.56 -33.14
C LEU A 284 21.72 -20.43 -32.33
N GLU A 285 21.72 -20.83 -31.06
CA GLU A 285 22.93 -20.85 -30.24
C GLU A 285 23.94 -21.88 -30.76
N GLU A 286 23.52 -23.06 -31.19
CA GLU A 286 24.43 -24.05 -31.79
C GLU A 286 25.10 -23.51 -33.08
N ARG A 287 24.31 -22.90 -33.98
CA ARG A 287 24.86 -22.25 -35.18
C ARG A 287 25.86 -21.14 -34.83
N ARG A 288 25.55 -20.35 -33.80
CA ARG A 288 26.40 -19.26 -33.31
C ARG A 288 27.70 -19.79 -32.73
N ASP A 289 27.64 -20.81 -31.89
CA ASP A 289 28.81 -21.42 -31.26
C ASP A 289 29.75 -22.04 -32.30
N ASN A 290 29.21 -22.68 -33.33
CA ASN A 290 29.99 -23.19 -34.46
C ASN A 290 30.73 -22.06 -35.20
N LEU A 291 30.02 -20.97 -35.53
CA LEU A 291 30.62 -19.81 -36.21
C LEU A 291 31.72 -19.16 -35.36
N LEU A 292 31.45 -18.94 -34.07
CA LEU A 292 32.41 -18.35 -33.14
C LEU A 292 33.64 -19.24 -33.00
N THR A 293 33.46 -20.55 -32.88
CA THR A 293 34.56 -21.51 -32.80
C THR A 293 35.50 -21.40 -34.01
N ASP A 294 34.95 -21.30 -35.22
CA ASP A 294 35.73 -21.13 -36.44
C ASP A 294 36.45 -19.77 -36.51
N LEU A 295 35.78 -18.69 -36.11
CA LEU A 295 36.39 -17.36 -36.04
C LEU A 295 37.55 -17.31 -35.05
N PHE A 296 37.36 -17.87 -33.85
CA PHE A 296 38.40 -17.95 -32.83
C PHE A 296 39.56 -18.83 -33.28
N ARG A 297 39.29 -19.95 -33.98
CA ARG A 297 40.34 -20.78 -34.56
C ARG A 297 41.20 -20.00 -35.57
N ARG A 298 40.58 -19.22 -36.46
CA ARG A 298 41.31 -18.36 -37.43
C ARG A 298 42.13 -17.29 -36.72
N PHE A 299 41.53 -16.60 -35.76
CA PHE A 299 42.22 -15.58 -34.95
C PHE A 299 43.43 -16.17 -34.20
N GLN A 300 43.24 -17.30 -33.51
CA GLN A 300 44.32 -17.99 -32.80
C GLN A 300 45.43 -18.42 -33.76
N SER A 301 45.09 -18.90 -34.95
CA SER A 301 46.09 -19.29 -35.95
C SER A 301 46.93 -18.09 -36.43
N ALA A 302 46.31 -16.95 -36.69
CA ALA A 302 46.98 -15.71 -37.07
C ALA A 302 47.87 -15.17 -35.93
N ALA A 303 47.36 -15.18 -34.69
CA ALA A 303 48.12 -14.76 -33.52
C ALA A 303 49.35 -15.64 -33.29
N ARG A 304 49.20 -16.97 -33.36
CA ARG A 304 50.32 -17.93 -33.27
C ARG A 304 51.33 -17.72 -34.39
N MET A 305 50.87 -17.49 -35.63
CA MET A 305 51.74 -17.18 -36.77
C MET A 305 52.54 -15.90 -36.54
N HIS A 306 51.90 -14.83 -36.06
CA HIS A 306 52.57 -13.55 -35.79
C HIS A 306 53.67 -13.69 -34.73
N ILE A 307 53.38 -14.41 -33.64
CA ILE A 307 54.34 -14.70 -32.58
C ILE A 307 55.51 -15.54 -33.14
N ALA A 308 55.22 -16.59 -33.91
CA ALA A 308 56.23 -17.45 -34.50
C ALA A 308 57.15 -16.70 -35.48
N ARG A 309 56.59 -15.85 -36.37
CA ARG A 309 57.36 -15.03 -37.31
C ARG A 309 58.31 -14.08 -36.61
N ARG A 310 57.86 -13.40 -35.54
CA ARG A 310 58.74 -12.54 -34.73
C ARG A 310 59.86 -13.31 -34.06
N ARG A 311 59.58 -14.52 -33.56
CA ARG A 311 60.60 -15.39 -32.96
C ARG A 311 61.64 -15.83 -34.00
N ILE A 312 61.20 -16.24 -35.19
CA ILE A 312 62.10 -16.63 -36.29
C ILE A 312 62.95 -15.44 -36.75
N LEU A 313 62.36 -14.26 -36.93
CA LEU A 313 63.11 -13.07 -37.34
C LEU A 313 64.23 -12.73 -36.34
N LYS A 314 63.97 -12.83 -35.04
CA LYS A 314 65.02 -12.68 -34.01
C LYS A 314 66.13 -13.72 -34.15
N LEU A 315 65.79 -14.97 -34.44
CA LEU A 315 66.78 -16.04 -34.62
C LEU A 315 67.63 -15.83 -35.88
N VAL A 316 67.02 -15.46 -36.99
CA VAL A 316 67.72 -15.17 -38.26
C VAL A 316 68.65 -13.97 -38.09
N ASN A 317 68.16 -12.87 -37.51
CA ASN A 317 68.98 -11.69 -37.23
C ASN A 317 70.13 -12.02 -36.29
N ARG A 318 69.90 -12.86 -35.27
CA ARG A 318 70.95 -13.34 -34.36
C ARG A 318 72.02 -14.15 -35.11
N ASP A 319 71.64 -15.08 -35.98
CA ASP A 319 72.59 -15.87 -36.78
C ASP A 319 73.46 -14.98 -37.68
N GLN A 320 72.83 -14.04 -38.40
CA GLN A 320 73.53 -13.08 -39.25
C GLN A 320 74.48 -12.19 -38.44
N SER A 321 74.04 -11.75 -37.25
CA SER A 321 74.86 -10.93 -36.35
C SER A 321 76.07 -11.71 -35.83
N ILE A 322 75.87 -12.97 -35.41
CA ILE A 322 76.96 -13.87 -34.98
C ILE A 322 77.97 -14.05 -36.10
N ARG A 323 77.54 -14.33 -37.33
CA ARG A 323 78.45 -14.49 -38.48
C ARG A 323 79.24 -13.22 -38.77
N THR A 324 78.59 -12.07 -38.68
CA THR A 324 79.22 -10.76 -38.90
C THR A 324 80.25 -10.46 -37.82
N ILE A 325 79.92 -10.68 -36.54
CA ILE A 325 80.83 -10.52 -35.41
C ILE A 325 82.03 -11.47 -35.55
N GLN A 326 81.81 -12.75 -35.85
CA GLN A 326 82.89 -13.72 -36.05
C GLN A 326 83.81 -13.32 -37.21
N ARG A 327 83.25 -12.87 -38.35
CA ARG A 327 84.03 -12.36 -39.49
C ARG A 327 84.86 -11.14 -39.09
N ASN A 328 84.24 -10.17 -38.43
CA ASN A 328 84.91 -8.95 -37.98
C ASN A 328 85.99 -9.23 -36.94
N ALA A 329 85.77 -10.17 -36.02
CA ALA A 329 86.77 -10.59 -35.04
C ALA A 329 88.01 -11.20 -35.72
N ARG A 330 87.82 -12.09 -36.71
CA ARG A 330 88.94 -12.65 -37.50
C ARG A 330 89.67 -11.57 -38.30
N VAL A 331 88.95 -10.60 -38.87
CA VAL A 331 89.54 -9.45 -39.57
C VAL A 331 90.32 -8.57 -38.60
N TYR A 332 89.78 -8.30 -37.41
CA TYR A 332 90.42 -7.50 -36.36
C TYR A 332 91.72 -8.14 -35.87
N ILE A 333 91.75 -9.46 -35.65
CA ILE A 333 92.98 -10.17 -35.27
C ILE A 333 94.07 -9.95 -36.34
N ARG A 334 93.74 -10.13 -37.62
CA ARG A 334 94.68 -9.87 -38.74
C ARG A 334 95.13 -8.40 -38.83
N LEU A 335 94.22 -7.45 -38.61
CA LEU A 335 94.55 -6.02 -38.57
C LEU A 335 95.44 -5.67 -37.38
N ARG A 336 95.21 -6.26 -36.21
CA ARG A 336 96.03 -6.03 -35.01
C ARG A 336 97.47 -6.51 -35.21
N GLU A 337 97.67 -7.62 -35.92
CA GLU A 337 99.00 -8.13 -36.29
C GLU A 337 99.68 -7.24 -37.34
N TRP A 338 98.94 -6.40 -38.06
CA TRP A 338 99.47 -5.49 -39.08
C TRP A 338 100.08 -4.22 -38.45
N ALA A 339 101.38 -4.01 -38.66
CA ALA A 339 102.14 -2.93 -38.04
C ALA A 339 101.56 -1.51 -38.31
N TRP A 340 101.07 -1.25 -39.52
CA TRP A 340 100.46 0.04 -39.90
C TRP A 340 99.19 0.36 -39.10
N TRP A 341 98.40 -0.65 -38.76
CA TRP A 341 97.21 -0.47 -37.94
C TRP A 341 97.56 -0.09 -36.50
N SER A 342 98.62 -0.67 -35.93
CA SER A 342 99.13 -0.30 -34.59
C SER A 342 99.56 1.17 -34.53
N LEU A 343 100.23 1.64 -35.58
CA LEU A 343 100.58 3.06 -35.72
C LEU A 343 99.33 3.93 -35.79
N TYR A 344 98.37 3.59 -36.66
CA TYR A 344 97.13 4.33 -36.81
C TYR A 344 96.34 4.45 -35.50
N VAL A 345 96.18 3.36 -34.74
CA VAL A 345 95.45 3.36 -33.46
C VAL A 345 96.13 4.24 -32.41
N LYS A 346 97.47 4.31 -32.38
CA LYS A 346 98.22 5.19 -31.45
C LYS A 346 98.20 6.66 -31.86
N VAL A 347 98.26 6.94 -33.17
CA VAL A 347 98.33 8.31 -33.70
C VAL A 347 96.96 8.96 -33.77
N ARG A 348 95.90 8.21 -34.12
CA ARG A 348 94.55 8.75 -34.35
C ARG A 348 94.02 9.58 -33.16
N PRO A 349 94.08 9.14 -31.88
CA PRO A 349 93.59 9.93 -30.74
C PRO A 349 94.39 11.21 -30.46
N LEU A 350 95.63 11.29 -30.96
CA LEU A 350 96.50 12.47 -30.85
C LEU A 350 96.16 13.52 -31.92
N LEU A 351 95.41 13.16 -32.97
CA LEU A 351 94.95 14.09 -33.98
C LEU A 351 93.78 14.91 -33.43
N ALA A 352 93.97 16.22 -33.30
CA ALA A 352 92.96 17.17 -32.85
C ALA A 352 91.65 17.07 -33.66
N ALA A 353 91.74 16.74 -34.96
CA ALA A 353 90.59 16.52 -35.84
C ALA A 353 89.62 15.44 -35.32
N THR A 354 90.13 14.36 -34.71
CA THR A 354 89.27 13.26 -34.25
C THR A 354 88.50 13.57 -32.97
N LYS A 355 89.07 14.39 -32.09
CA LYS A 355 88.36 14.93 -30.92
C LYS A 355 87.27 15.91 -31.37
N ALA A 356 87.60 16.81 -32.30
CA ALA A 356 86.66 17.76 -32.88
C ALA A 356 85.48 17.05 -33.58
N ASP A 357 85.74 15.99 -34.36
CA ASP A 357 84.68 15.20 -35.02
C ASP A 357 83.74 14.52 -34.03
N SER A 358 84.29 13.96 -32.94
CA SER A 358 83.48 13.31 -31.90
C SER A 358 82.62 14.31 -31.11
N GLU A 359 83.15 15.51 -30.85
CA GLU A 359 82.40 16.59 -30.20
C GLU A 359 81.35 17.18 -31.13
N LEU A 360 81.67 17.34 -32.42
CA LEU A 360 80.73 17.78 -33.45
C LEU A 360 79.57 16.79 -33.59
N ALA A 361 79.85 15.48 -33.64
CA ALA A 361 78.81 14.46 -33.68
C ALA A 361 77.91 14.48 -32.43
N ARG A 362 78.49 14.66 -31.23
CA ARG A 362 77.73 14.82 -29.98
C ARG A 362 76.86 16.08 -30.02
N LYS A 363 77.43 17.20 -30.44
CA LYS A 363 76.72 18.48 -30.55
C LYS A 363 75.62 18.45 -31.60
N GLN A 364 75.83 17.76 -32.71
CA GLN A 364 74.83 17.56 -33.74
C GLN A 364 73.65 16.71 -33.22
N ALA A 365 73.93 15.64 -32.46
CA ALA A 365 72.89 14.83 -31.83
C ALA A 365 72.11 15.61 -30.76
N GLU A 366 72.80 16.39 -29.92
CA GLU A 366 72.17 17.30 -28.95
C GLU A 366 71.27 18.31 -29.65
N LEU A 367 71.72 18.88 -30.78
CA LEU A 367 70.99 19.88 -31.56
C LEU A 367 69.75 19.29 -32.23
N VAL A 368 69.83 18.07 -32.77
CA VAL A 368 68.65 17.35 -33.31
C VAL A 368 67.62 17.10 -32.20
N MET A 369 68.07 16.58 -31.05
CA MET A 369 67.18 16.32 -29.91
C MET A 369 66.58 17.61 -29.30
N ALA A 370 67.28 18.74 -29.41
CA ALA A 370 66.78 20.05 -29.00
C ALA A 370 65.75 20.61 -30.00
N LYS A 371 66.01 20.47 -31.31
CA LYS A 371 65.07 20.85 -32.37
C LYS A 371 63.77 20.05 -32.30
N GLU A 372 63.84 18.73 -32.16
CA GLU A 372 62.64 17.89 -32.03
C GLU A 372 61.83 18.21 -30.76
N ARG A 373 62.50 18.64 -29.68
CA ARG A 373 61.82 19.14 -28.48
C ARG A 373 61.13 20.47 -28.75
N ALA A 374 61.84 21.44 -29.34
CA ALA A 374 61.27 22.73 -29.68
C ALA A 374 60.05 22.61 -30.63
N GLU A 375 60.11 21.75 -31.65
CA GLU A 375 58.99 21.49 -32.56
C GLU A 375 57.79 20.85 -31.85
N ARG A 376 58.03 19.96 -30.87
CA ARG A 376 56.96 19.38 -30.05
C ARG A 376 56.32 20.43 -29.15
N ASP A 377 57.13 21.22 -28.47
CA ASP A 377 56.67 22.26 -27.56
C ASP A 377 55.89 23.35 -28.33
N GLU A 378 56.31 23.70 -29.55
CA GLU A 378 55.61 24.64 -30.42
C GLU A 378 54.24 24.12 -30.86
N LYS A 379 54.15 22.84 -31.29
CA LYS A 379 52.87 22.20 -31.63
C LYS A 379 51.94 22.11 -30.43
N GLU A 380 52.47 21.79 -29.25
CA GLU A 380 51.69 21.72 -28.02
C GLU A 380 51.20 23.10 -27.59
N LYS A 381 52.04 24.14 -27.71
CA LYS A 381 51.65 25.53 -27.47
C LYS A 381 50.50 25.97 -28.37
N LEU A 382 50.60 25.73 -29.68
CA LEU A 382 49.53 26.07 -30.64
C LEU A 382 48.21 25.35 -30.28
N ARG A 383 48.28 24.06 -29.93
CA ARG A 383 47.10 23.29 -29.50
C ARG A 383 46.47 23.84 -28.22
N LEU A 384 47.30 24.26 -27.26
CA LEU A 384 46.83 24.87 -26.01
C LEU A 384 46.22 26.26 -26.24
N GLU A 385 46.75 27.05 -27.19
CA GLU A 385 46.19 28.33 -27.58
C GLU A 385 44.81 28.17 -28.25
N GLU A 386 44.67 27.20 -29.17
CA GLU A 386 43.37 26.84 -29.77
C GLU A 386 42.36 26.39 -28.71
N LEU A 387 42.78 25.51 -27.79
CA LEU A 387 41.93 25.04 -26.70
C LEU A 387 41.50 26.18 -25.79
N LYS A 388 42.43 27.08 -25.43
CA LYS A 388 42.13 28.26 -24.62
C LYS A 388 41.13 29.18 -25.31
N ALA A 389 41.27 29.41 -26.62
CA ALA A 389 40.33 30.20 -27.40
C ALA A 389 38.93 29.55 -27.42
N GLY A 390 38.85 28.23 -27.60
CA GLY A 390 37.59 27.48 -27.53
C GLY A 390 36.92 27.57 -26.15
N LEU A 391 37.69 27.35 -25.08
CA LEU A 391 37.18 27.45 -23.71
C LEU A 391 36.73 28.87 -23.33
N LEU A 392 37.40 29.90 -23.83
CA LEU A 392 36.96 31.30 -23.64
C LEU A 392 35.64 31.58 -24.37
N ALA A 393 35.46 31.04 -25.59
CA ALA A 393 34.20 31.17 -26.32
C ALA A 393 33.05 30.44 -25.60
N GLU A 394 33.28 29.22 -25.11
CA GLU A 394 32.30 28.47 -24.31
C GLU A 394 31.97 29.20 -23.01
N LYS A 395 32.98 29.70 -22.29
CA LYS A 395 32.77 30.49 -21.07
C LYS A 395 31.89 31.70 -21.34
N ASN A 396 32.19 32.48 -22.38
CA ASN A 396 31.40 33.67 -22.73
C ASN A 396 29.96 33.30 -23.09
N LYS A 397 29.75 32.17 -23.79
CA LYS A 397 28.41 31.66 -24.09
C LYS A 397 27.64 31.30 -22.82
N VAL A 398 28.27 30.55 -21.91
CA VAL A 398 27.64 30.16 -20.63
C VAL A 398 27.35 31.38 -19.76
N GLU A 399 28.23 32.39 -19.73
CA GLU A 399 27.97 33.64 -19.01
C GLU A 399 26.79 34.40 -19.60
N LEU A 400 26.65 34.45 -20.92
CA LEU A 400 25.50 35.03 -21.60
C LEU A 400 24.21 34.28 -21.25
N ASP A 401 24.21 32.95 -21.38
CA ASP A 401 23.06 32.10 -21.07
C ASP A 401 22.63 32.28 -19.60
N LEU A 402 23.59 32.29 -18.66
CA LEU A 402 23.32 32.54 -17.24
C LEU A 402 22.75 33.94 -16.98
N SER A 403 23.24 34.96 -17.69
CA SER A 403 22.70 36.31 -17.55
C SER A 403 21.25 36.40 -18.03
N SER A 404 20.90 35.70 -19.11
CA SER A 404 19.54 35.63 -19.65
C SER A 404 18.59 34.87 -18.71
N GLU A 405 19.02 33.74 -18.14
CA GLU A 405 18.25 32.99 -17.14
C GLU A 405 18.04 33.81 -15.87
N ARG A 406 19.04 34.58 -15.43
CA ARG A 406 18.89 35.49 -14.28
C ARG A 406 17.90 36.61 -14.55
N GLN A 407 17.87 37.18 -15.76
CA GLN A 407 16.85 38.16 -16.15
C GLN A 407 15.46 37.53 -16.16
N LEU A 408 15.32 36.36 -16.78
CA LEU A 408 14.06 35.62 -16.82
C LEU A 408 13.55 35.26 -15.41
N GLY A 409 14.46 34.89 -14.50
CA GLY A 409 14.17 34.66 -13.09
C GLY A 409 13.65 35.91 -12.38
N ARG A 410 14.31 37.06 -12.57
CA ARG A 410 13.83 38.35 -12.03
C ARG A 410 12.46 38.71 -12.57
N ASP A 411 12.22 38.55 -13.87
CA ASP A 411 10.93 38.82 -14.49
C ASP A 411 9.84 37.93 -13.88
N LYS A 412 10.12 36.63 -13.70
CA LYS A 412 9.21 35.71 -13.00
C LYS A 412 8.94 36.13 -11.55
N ASP A 413 9.95 36.55 -10.80
CA ASP A 413 9.79 37.03 -9.43
C ASP A 413 8.92 38.29 -9.36
N THR A 414 9.11 39.24 -10.29
CA THR A 414 8.26 40.44 -10.35
C THR A 414 6.81 40.09 -10.72
N MET A 415 6.59 39.13 -11.62
CA MET A 415 5.25 38.64 -11.96
C MET A 415 4.60 37.93 -10.77
N LEU A 416 5.37 37.14 -10.02
CA LEU A 416 4.90 36.48 -8.80
C LEU A 416 4.54 37.49 -7.71
N GLN A 417 5.35 38.54 -7.50
CA GLN A 417 5.03 39.62 -6.57
C GLN A 417 3.75 40.35 -6.95
N ARG A 418 3.57 40.69 -8.24
CA ARG A 418 2.32 41.29 -8.75
C ARG A 418 1.12 40.38 -8.53
N SER A 419 1.29 39.07 -8.74
CA SER A 419 0.24 38.09 -8.49
C SER A 419 -0.12 38.02 -7.01
N LYS A 420 0.87 37.96 -6.11
CA LYS A 420 0.65 37.94 -4.66
C LYS A 420 0.00 39.23 -4.14
N GLN A 421 0.38 40.38 -4.69
CA GLN A 421 -0.28 41.66 -4.36
C GLN A 421 -1.76 41.63 -4.77
N ARG A 422 -2.07 41.15 -5.98
CA ARG A 422 -3.47 40.99 -6.42
C ARG A 422 -4.23 39.99 -5.56
N GLU A 423 -3.60 38.90 -5.17
CA GLU A 423 -4.20 37.90 -4.28
C GLU A 423 -4.53 38.51 -2.91
N SER A 424 -3.59 39.23 -2.30
CA SER A 424 -3.81 39.96 -1.04
C SER A 424 -4.91 41.02 -1.17
N GLU A 425 -4.94 41.80 -2.25
CA GLU A 425 -6.00 42.79 -2.50
C GLU A 425 -7.37 42.13 -2.66
N LEU A 426 -7.44 40.94 -3.28
CA LEU A 426 -8.67 40.17 -3.42
C LEU A 426 -9.09 39.55 -2.09
N GLU A 427 -8.16 39.04 -1.29
CA GLU A 427 -8.43 38.54 0.06
C GLU A 427 -8.94 39.64 0.98
N GLU A 428 -8.37 40.85 0.93
CA GLU A 428 -8.86 42.01 1.68
C GLU A 428 -10.27 42.41 1.24
N LYS A 429 -10.54 42.43 -0.07
CA LYS A 429 -11.89 42.70 -0.60
C LYS A 429 -12.89 41.62 -0.18
N ILE A 430 -12.51 40.36 -0.20
CA ILE A 430 -13.35 39.25 0.27
C ILE A 430 -13.63 39.42 1.76
N SER A 431 -12.61 39.68 2.59
CA SER A 431 -12.82 39.91 4.03
C SER A 431 -13.69 41.14 4.31
N HIS A 432 -13.55 42.21 3.53
CA HIS A 432 -14.42 43.37 3.64
C HIS A 432 -15.87 43.02 3.30
N LEU A 433 -16.08 42.34 2.16
CA LEU A 433 -17.41 41.90 1.72
C LEU A 433 -18.03 40.91 2.72
N GLU A 434 -17.25 39.99 3.30
CA GLU A 434 -17.70 39.07 4.36
C GLU A 434 -18.15 39.85 5.60
N LYS A 435 -17.39 40.85 6.05
CA LYS A 435 -17.78 41.71 7.17
C LYS A 435 -19.04 42.52 6.87
N GLU A 436 -19.18 43.05 5.65
CA GLU A 436 -20.42 43.73 5.23
C GLU A 436 -21.60 42.77 5.20
N LEU A 437 -21.40 41.53 4.77
CA LEU A 437 -22.43 40.48 4.78
C LEU A 437 -22.83 40.09 6.20
N ASP A 438 -21.87 39.97 7.12
CA ASP A 438 -22.13 39.69 8.54
C ASP A 438 -22.88 40.86 9.20
N LEU A 439 -22.49 42.12 8.91
CA LEU A 439 -23.19 43.31 9.39
C LEU A 439 -24.63 43.37 8.84
N LEU A 440 -24.81 43.11 7.55
CA LEU A 440 -26.15 43.04 6.96
C LEU A 440 -26.97 41.88 7.54
N ALA A 441 -26.35 40.75 7.86
CA ALA A 441 -27.02 39.65 8.51
C ALA A 441 -27.43 40.01 9.95
N THR A 442 -26.57 40.70 10.72
CA THR A 442 -26.94 41.21 12.04
C THR A 442 -28.06 42.23 11.95
N ASP A 443 -27.98 43.18 11.00
CA ASP A 443 -29.02 44.18 10.77
C ASP A 443 -30.34 43.49 10.39
N CYS A 444 -30.33 42.47 9.53
CA CYS A 444 -31.52 41.68 9.22
C CYS A 444 -32.08 40.99 10.48
N THR A 445 -31.25 40.40 11.33
CA THR A 445 -31.73 39.79 12.58
C THR A 445 -32.25 40.81 13.59
N GLU A 446 -31.64 41.98 13.67
CA GLU A 446 -32.09 43.08 14.53
C GLU A 446 -33.40 43.68 14.02
N ILE A 447 -33.52 43.88 12.70
CA ILE A 447 -34.76 44.31 12.06
C ILE A 447 -35.85 43.25 12.29
N ASP A 448 -35.57 41.97 12.09
CA ASP A 448 -36.54 40.89 12.34
C ASP A 448 -36.97 40.84 13.81
N ALA A 449 -36.03 41.02 14.76
CA ALA A 449 -36.33 41.08 16.19
C ALA A 449 -37.16 42.34 16.55
N GLN A 450 -36.84 43.50 15.97
CA GLN A 450 -37.64 44.72 16.13
C GLN A 450 -39.02 44.57 15.52
N LEU A 451 -39.15 43.87 14.39
CA LEU A 451 -40.42 43.61 13.71
C LEU A 451 -41.30 42.67 14.55
N GLU A 452 -40.73 41.65 15.18
CA GLU A 452 -41.44 40.78 16.13
C GLU A 452 -41.81 41.51 17.42
N ALA A 453 -40.92 42.32 18.00
CA ALA A 453 -41.24 43.13 19.17
C ALA A 453 -42.37 44.15 18.90
N LEU A 454 -42.32 44.84 17.76
CA LEU A 454 -43.39 45.76 17.33
C LEU A 454 -44.70 45.03 17.02
N LYS A 455 -44.66 43.80 16.47
CA LYS A 455 -45.86 42.97 16.31
C LYS A 455 -46.45 42.59 17.65
N GLU A 456 -45.62 42.24 18.62
CA GLU A 456 -46.07 41.87 19.98
C GLU A 456 -46.65 43.08 20.72
N GLU A 457 -45.99 44.25 20.65
CA GLU A 457 -46.52 45.53 21.16
C GLU A 457 -47.82 45.95 20.49
N LEU A 458 -47.94 45.81 19.16
CA LEU A 458 -49.18 46.10 18.44
C LEU A 458 -50.29 45.12 18.84
N SER A 459 -49.96 43.85 19.10
CA SER A 459 -50.93 42.85 19.56
C SER A 459 -51.43 43.18 20.98
N ASN A 460 -50.53 43.57 21.88
CA ASN A 460 -50.86 43.97 23.25
C ASN A 460 -51.66 45.27 23.25
N ALA A 461 -51.26 46.28 22.47
CA ALA A 461 -52.03 47.52 22.31
C ALA A 461 -53.40 47.28 21.66
N ARG A 462 -53.55 46.29 20.77
CA ARG A 462 -54.86 45.89 20.23
C ARG A 462 -55.73 45.24 21.31
N VAL A 463 -55.16 44.34 22.13
CA VAL A 463 -55.86 43.71 23.26
C VAL A 463 -56.28 44.76 24.29
N ASP A 464 -55.39 45.68 24.65
CA ASP A 464 -55.69 46.77 25.58
C ASP A 464 -56.72 47.74 25.01
N ARG A 465 -56.66 48.07 23.72
CA ARG A 465 -57.70 48.88 23.06
C ARG A 465 -59.05 48.18 23.06
N THR A 466 -59.11 46.87 22.81
CA THR A 466 -60.36 46.10 22.93
C THR A 466 -60.86 46.06 24.37
N ARG A 467 -59.97 45.88 25.35
CA ARG A 467 -60.34 45.84 26.76
C ARG A 467 -60.84 47.20 27.26
N LEU A 468 -60.20 48.30 26.86
CA LEU A 468 -60.63 49.66 27.18
C LEU A 468 -61.95 50.01 26.48
N THR A 469 -62.16 49.60 25.23
CA THR A 469 -63.46 49.81 24.56
C THR A 469 -64.58 48.97 25.18
N GLU A 470 -64.30 47.76 25.64
CA GLU A 470 -65.26 46.96 26.42
C GLU A 470 -65.57 47.64 27.77
N GLN A 471 -64.55 48.14 28.47
CA GLN A 471 -64.72 48.88 29.73
C GLN A 471 -65.52 50.18 29.54
N VAL A 472 -65.27 50.94 28.48
CA VAL A 472 -66.06 52.14 28.14
C VAL A 472 -67.51 51.76 27.87
N LYS A 473 -67.80 50.71 27.09
CA LYS A 473 -69.18 50.25 26.86
C LYS A 473 -69.87 49.80 28.14
N VAL A 474 -69.15 49.14 29.05
CA VAL A 474 -69.68 48.74 30.35
C VAL A 474 -69.97 49.97 31.21
N LEU A 475 -69.09 50.97 31.25
CA LEU A 475 -69.29 52.21 31.99
C LEU A 475 -70.42 53.06 31.40
N GLU A 476 -70.56 53.15 30.08
CA GLU A 476 -71.69 53.84 29.42
C GLU A 476 -73.03 53.13 29.71
N LYS A 477 -73.05 51.79 29.71
CA LYS A 477 -74.24 51.03 30.16
C LYS A 477 -74.54 51.27 31.63
N GLN A 478 -73.52 51.27 32.50
CA GLN A 478 -73.69 51.55 33.92
C GLN A 478 -74.20 52.97 34.14
N GLU A 479 -73.69 53.98 33.44
CA GLU A 479 -74.18 55.36 33.55
C GLU A 479 -75.65 55.47 33.09
N ALA A 480 -76.02 54.82 31.98
CA ALA A 480 -77.40 54.78 31.52
C ALA A 480 -78.34 54.05 32.51
N ASP A 481 -77.88 52.95 33.10
CA ASP A 481 -78.60 52.18 34.11
C ASP A 481 -78.72 52.93 35.45
N TRP A 482 -77.69 53.69 35.84
CA TRP A 482 -77.73 54.57 37.01
C TRP A 482 -78.67 55.75 36.79
N ARG A 483 -78.65 56.40 35.63
CA ARG A 483 -79.61 57.48 35.30
C ARG A 483 -81.05 56.98 35.27
N LYS A 484 -81.30 55.77 34.74
CA LYS A 484 -82.63 55.14 34.82
C LYS A 484 -83.02 54.79 36.25
N ARG A 485 -82.11 54.20 37.04
CA ARG A 485 -82.35 53.90 38.46
C ARG A 485 -82.58 55.16 39.28
N GLU A 486 -81.95 56.27 38.97
CA GLU A 486 -82.18 57.53 39.69
C GLU A 486 -83.55 58.13 39.37
N ILE A 487 -84.01 58.05 38.12
CA ILE A 487 -85.38 58.45 37.74
C ILE A 487 -86.43 57.51 38.34
N ASP A 488 -86.18 56.20 38.35
CA ASP A 488 -87.10 55.20 38.90
C ASP A 488 -87.14 55.22 40.44
N LEU A 489 -86.02 55.42 41.13
CA LEU A 489 -85.98 55.59 42.58
C LEU A 489 -86.65 56.89 43.05
N MET A 490 -86.59 57.95 42.26
CA MET A 490 -87.35 59.18 42.55
C MET A 490 -88.87 58.98 42.39
N ARG A 491 -89.33 58.11 41.48
CA ARG A 491 -90.73 57.70 41.40
C ARG A 491 -91.13 56.72 42.52
N GLU A 492 -90.32 55.70 42.76
CA GLU A 492 -90.57 54.70 43.81
C GLU A 492 -90.48 55.27 45.23
N SER A 493 -89.67 56.29 45.49
CA SER A 493 -89.67 57.01 46.78
C SER A 493 -91.01 57.75 47.00
N LYS A 494 -91.56 58.34 45.93
CA LYS A 494 -92.87 59.00 45.96
C LYS A 494 -94.02 57.98 46.16
N ASP A 495 -93.91 56.79 45.59
CA ASP A 495 -94.92 55.73 45.71
C ASP A 495 -94.79 54.89 47.00
N ARG A 496 -93.58 54.57 47.48
CA ARG A 496 -93.35 53.82 48.74
C ARG A 496 -93.76 54.61 49.98
N SER A 497 -93.64 55.94 49.95
CA SER A 497 -94.24 56.82 50.96
C SER A 497 -95.76 56.61 51.08
N SER A 498 -96.45 56.41 49.95
CA SER A 498 -97.90 56.16 49.93
C SER A 498 -98.29 54.74 50.39
N VAL A 499 -97.38 53.75 50.31
CA VAL A 499 -97.63 52.34 50.65
C VAL A 499 -97.19 51.97 52.07
N GLN A 500 -96.16 52.61 52.62
CA GLN A 500 -95.74 52.39 54.01
C GLN A 500 -96.83 52.77 55.01
N SER A 501 -97.65 53.79 54.68
CA SER A 501 -98.89 54.13 55.38
C SER A 501 -99.92 52.98 55.44
N LYS A 502 -99.79 51.91 54.65
CA LYS A 502 -100.72 50.76 54.63
C LYS A 502 -100.18 49.52 55.36
N LEU A 503 -98.88 49.25 55.31
CA LEU A 503 -98.26 48.02 55.88
C LEU A 503 -97.99 48.07 57.39
N GLU A 504 -98.09 49.25 58.01
CA GLU A 504 -98.19 49.38 59.48
C GLU A 504 -99.44 48.67 60.07
N GLY A 505 -100.41 48.26 59.23
CA GLY A 505 -101.54 47.44 59.66
C GLY A 505 -101.22 45.95 59.92
N ASP A 506 -100.44 45.30 59.04
CA ASP A 506 -100.49 43.82 58.91
C ASP A 506 -99.44 43.06 59.75
N ARG A 507 -98.29 43.67 60.09
CA ARG A 507 -97.19 42.98 60.81
C ARG A 507 -97.55 42.54 62.24
N SER A 508 -98.60 43.13 62.82
CA SER A 508 -99.10 42.79 64.15
C SER A 508 -99.65 41.36 64.25
N ALA A 509 -99.97 40.69 63.14
CA ALA A 509 -100.72 39.43 63.16
C ALA A 509 -99.89 38.12 63.21
N LEU A 510 -98.64 38.06 62.70
CA LEU A 510 -97.99 36.78 62.37
C LEU A 510 -97.04 36.18 63.43
N THR A 511 -96.39 36.97 64.28
CA THR A 511 -95.38 36.44 65.21
C THR A 511 -95.96 35.63 66.39
N HIS A 512 -97.28 35.55 66.49
CA HIS A 512 -97.96 34.69 67.47
C HIS A 512 -97.72 33.17 67.23
N GLN A 513 -97.18 32.74 66.08
CA GLN A 513 -97.05 31.32 65.73
C GLN A 513 -95.69 30.63 66.05
N ILE A 514 -94.58 31.35 66.28
CA ILE A 514 -93.22 30.72 66.31
C ILE A 514 -92.87 30.05 67.65
N ASP A 515 -93.52 30.42 68.75
CA ASP A 515 -93.21 29.89 70.08
C ASP A 515 -93.50 28.39 70.29
N GLN A 516 -94.11 27.69 69.32
CA GLN A 516 -94.63 26.35 69.53
C GLN A 516 -93.65 25.18 69.24
N LEU A 517 -92.57 25.37 68.47
CA LEU A 517 -91.82 24.23 67.89
C LEU A 517 -90.52 23.79 68.61
N LYS A 518 -89.80 24.65 69.35
CA LYS A 518 -88.41 24.31 69.77
C LYS A 518 -88.29 23.37 70.98
N ARG A 519 -89.39 22.92 71.58
CA ARG A 519 -89.38 22.01 72.74
C ARG A 519 -89.00 20.55 72.39
N GLU A 520 -88.82 20.17 71.12
CA GLU A 520 -88.66 18.76 70.72
C GLU A 520 -87.21 18.20 70.66
N VAL A 521 -86.14 19.01 70.66
CA VAL A 521 -84.79 18.50 70.28
C VAL A 521 -83.91 18.03 71.46
N THR A 522 -84.31 18.30 72.71
CA THR A 522 -83.55 17.95 73.93
C THR A 522 -83.36 16.44 74.22
N GLN A 523 -83.87 15.52 73.41
CA GLN A 523 -83.92 14.09 73.79
C GLN A 523 -82.81 13.16 73.22
N LYS A 524 -81.86 13.62 72.39
CA LYS A 524 -81.11 12.68 71.52
C LYS A 524 -79.70 12.18 71.90
N GLU A 525 -78.80 12.87 72.61
CA GLU A 525 -77.36 12.52 72.44
C GLU A 525 -76.56 12.13 73.70
N GLU A 526 -77.23 11.65 74.75
CA GLU A 526 -76.64 10.82 75.82
C GLU A 526 -75.96 9.51 75.35
N ALA A 527 -75.82 9.27 74.03
CA ALA A 527 -75.44 7.99 73.42
C ALA A 527 -73.93 7.65 73.35
N VAL A 528 -72.99 8.61 73.28
CA VAL A 528 -71.60 8.29 72.82
C VAL A 528 -70.55 8.21 73.95
N LYS A 529 -70.95 8.43 75.21
CA LYS A 529 -70.12 8.27 76.42
C LYS A 529 -69.44 6.88 76.59
N ARG A 530 -69.79 5.87 75.78
CA ARG A 530 -69.30 4.47 75.85
C ARG A 530 -67.98 4.17 75.11
N ALA A 531 -67.44 5.08 74.29
CA ALA A 531 -66.26 4.76 73.45
C ALA A 531 -64.88 4.90 74.14
N LYS A 532 -64.83 5.47 75.35
CA LYS A 532 -63.58 5.96 75.98
C LYS A 532 -62.72 4.90 76.68
N GLU A 533 -63.21 3.69 76.97
CA GLU A 533 -62.52 2.72 77.84
C GLU A 533 -61.59 1.71 77.13
N ARG A 534 -61.54 1.68 75.78
CA ARG A 534 -60.84 0.59 75.04
C ARG A 534 -59.36 0.80 74.71
N ALA A 535 -58.82 2.01 74.70
CA ALA A 535 -57.48 2.24 74.13
C ALA A 535 -56.32 2.18 75.16
N ASP A 536 -56.61 2.38 76.46
CA ASP A 536 -55.59 2.47 77.52
C ASP A 536 -54.78 1.15 77.71
N LEU A 537 -55.27 0.00 77.23
CA LEU A 537 -54.56 -1.29 77.29
C LEU A 537 -53.33 -1.37 76.35
N SER A 538 -53.25 -0.53 75.30
CA SER A 538 -52.18 -0.63 74.30
C SER A 538 -50.85 0.02 74.73
N VAL A 539 -50.83 0.79 75.82
CA VAL A 539 -49.66 1.56 76.26
C VAL A 539 -48.66 0.71 77.06
N ALA A 540 -49.09 -0.38 77.71
CA ALA A 540 -48.24 -1.13 78.65
C ALA A 540 -47.19 -2.07 77.99
N GLU A 541 -47.33 -2.42 76.70
CA GLU A 541 -46.50 -3.45 76.06
C GLU A 541 -45.22 -2.90 75.41
N LEU A 542 -45.18 -1.60 75.06
CA LEU A 542 -44.03 -0.98 74.39
C LEU A 542 -42.90 -0.56 75.35
N GLU A 543 -43.18 -0.33 76.63
CA GLU A 543 -42.17 0.13 77.61
C GLU A 543 -41.16 -0.96 78.01
N LYS A 544 -41.47 -2.24 77.81
CA LYS A 544 -40.60 -3.35 78.24
C LYS A 544 -39.43 -3.64 77.29
N ARG A 545 -39.46 -3.11 76.04
CA ARG A 545 -38.69 -3.72 74.96
C ARG A 545 -37.33 -3.14 74.61
N LEU A 546 -36.92 -1.94 75.02
CA LEU A 546 -35.55 -1.53 74.66
C LEU A 546 -34.88 -0.50 75.57
N GLN A 547 -35.24 -0.52 76.86
CA GLN A 547 -34.28 -0.16 77.93
C GLN A 547 -32.97 -1.00 77.87
N LEU A 548 -32.86 -1.97 76.95
CA LEU A 548 -31.74 -2.91 76.80
C LEU A 548 -30.61 -2.50 75.83
N GLU A 549 -30.68 -1.42 75.03
CA GLU A 549 -29.52 -0.98 74.20
C GLU A 549 -29.08 0.49 74.38
N LYS A 550 -29.54 1.16 75.45
CA LYS A 550 -28.87 2.39 75.93
C LYS A 550 -27.55 2.03 76.63
N GLY A 551 -26.41 2.18 75.97
CA GLY A 551 -25.10 2.16 76.64
C GLY A 551 -23.88 2.15 75.73
N LYS A 552 -23.27 3.33 75.55
CA LYS A 552 -21.97 3.72 74.94
C LYS A 552 -22.22 4.63 73.73
N SER A 553 -22.04 5.95 73.89
CA SER A 553 -20.76 6.68 73.95
C SER A 553 -19.95 6.57 72.67
#